data_AF-A0A8A1M6M1-F1
#
_entry.id   AF-A0A8A1M6M1-F1
#
_cell.length_a   1.000
_cell.length_b   1.000
_cell.length_c   1.000
_cell.angle_alpha   90.00
_cell.angle_beta   90.00
_cell.angle_gamma   90.00
#
_symmetry.space_group_name_H-M   'P 1'
#
loop_
_entity.id
_entity.type
_entity.pdbx_description
1 polymer ?
#
loop_
_entity_poly.entity_id
_entity_poly.type
_entity_poly.pdbx_seq_one_letter_code
_entity_poly.pdbx_strand_id
1 'polypeptide(L)'
;MTPPHTLFVIGVKGQRFDSKREILEKEKEILEGNRRQLQAKQDKETKLKKIEDEIRKIDAELKKVDDDRLEDLEKYIEPLINTDDVFTEVHLGGNSYSPDACRKLGLLLRKQKKLETIRLDDLFTGRLLSEIPTALYSLLRPLLDVHTLQTVDLSDNAFGVNTKDPLVEFLRAHLPLRHLILNNNGLGPEAARSNPEIKYEIPALETIVCGRNRLEAGSMEAWARAIKANGKGLRTIRMKQNGIYSKGVVKLLNTGICHAPELEVFDLEDNTYGKEGSVALAAVLSGLPSLRELGVDDCALTAKGWLRVAKVLSAGGNTKLEILKLKGNEINGKGVGALVHVAKTSLPAIKKVFLNANAFDEDNENIMRLQELLKRRKARFGKNDEEDAWGLDELDELEGEEEEEEEEEEEWEWESVATDTEIDIQAKAEHIPTEADVAENQSVVQNVDKTVDELGEKLKSTTI
;
A
#
# COMPACT_ATOMS: atom_id res chain seq x y z
N MET A 1 28.28 11.04 -18.03
CA MET A 1 28.39 9.58 -17.77
C MET A 1 27.66 9.33 -16.47
N THR A 2 26.59 8.54 -16.48
CA THR A 2 25.91 8.07 -15.25
C THR A 2 26.95 7.34 -14.40
N PRO A 3 27.05 7.58 -13.08
CA PRO A 3 27.97 6.82 -12.24
C PRO A 3 27.68 5.32 -12.38
N PRO A 4 28.71 4.44 -12.30
CA PRO A 4 28.51 3.01 -12.44
C PRO A 4 27.58 2.50 -11.34
N HIS A 5 26.44 1.96 -11.76
CA HIS A 5 25.47 1.33 -10.86
C HIS A 5 26.14 0.17 -10.13
N THR A 6 26.19 0.23 -8.80
CA THR A 6 26.90 -0.74 -7.97
C THR A 6 25.92 -1.34 -6.96
N LEU A 7 25.62 -2.62 -7.15
CA LEU A 7 24.63 -3.37 -6.38
C LEU A 7 25.32 -4.22 -5.29
N PHE A 8 24.82 -4.13 -4.07
CA PHE A 8 25.08 -5.10 -3.01
C PHE A 8 23.84 -5.97 -2.79
N VAL A 9 24.00 -7.29 -2.85
CA VAL A 9 22.97 -8.25 -2.45
C VAL A 9 23.53 -9.12 -1.35
N ILE A 10 22.79 -9.28 -0.25
CA ILE A 10 23.16 -10.28 0.74
C ILE A 10 23.00 -11.68 0.11
N GLY A 11 24.11 -12.41 -0.05
CA GLY A 11 24.21 -13.55 -0.97
C GLY A 11 23.47 -14.83 -0.57
N VAL A 12 22.53 -14.77 0.37
CA VAL A 12 21.78 -15.91 0.91
C VAL A 12 20.36 -15.48 1.29
N LYS A 13 19.36 -16.31 0.98
CA LYS A 13 17.97 -16.16 1.46
C LYS A 13 17.67 -17.17 2.56
N GLY A 14 16.69 -16.86 3.40
CA GLY A 14 16.21 -17.71 4.49
C GLY A 14 17.14 -17.79 5.69
N GLN A 15 18.14 -16.91 5.80
CA GLN A 15 19.03 -16.87 6.96
C GLN A 15 18.39 -16.12 8.12
N ARG A 16 18.83 -16.45 9.33
CA ARG A 16 18.44 -15.76 10.56
C ARG A 16 19.69 -15.18 11.21
N PHE A 17 19.76 -13.86 11.29
CA PHE A 17 20.88 -13.13 11.88
C PHE A 17 20.50 -12.67 13.29
N ASP A 18 20.89 -13.46 14.27
CA ASP A 18 20.77 -13.16 15.71
C ASP A 18 22.15 -12.82 16.29
N SER A 19 22.19 -11.91 17.25
CA SER A 19 23.38 -11.69 18.07
C SER A 19 23.54 -12.81 19.09
N LYS A 20 24.79 -13.09 19.47
CA LYS A 20 25.06 -14.08 20.53
C LYS A 20 24.36 -13.70 21.83
N ARG A 21 24.24 -12.40 22.13
CA ARG A 21 23.49 -11.90 23.28
C ARG A 21 22.00 -12.25 23.15
N GLU A 22 21.37 -11.97 22.01
CA GLU A 22 19.95 -12.25 21.79
C GLU A 22 19.62 -13.75 21.89
N ILE A 23 20.51 -14.62 21.39
CA ILE A 23 20.37 -16.08 21.55
C ILE A 23 20.37 -16.45 23.03
N LEU A 24 21.35 -15.96 23.79
CA LEU A 24 21.47 -16.24 25.23
C LEU A 24 20.31 -15.63 26.04
N GLU A 25 19.84 -14.44 25.71
CA GLU A 25 18.70 -13.79 26.37
C GLU A 25 17.40 -14.59 26.14
N LYS A 26 17.19 -15.11 24.94
CA LYS A 26 16.05 -15.99 24.63
C LYS A 26 16.12 -17.31 25.38
N GLU A 27 17.29 -17.95 25.41
CA GLU A 27 17.50 -19.16 26.19
C GLU A 27 17.23 -18.92 27.69
N LYS A 28 17.70 -17.79 28.22
CA LYS A 28 17.43 -17.38 29.60
C LYS A 28 15.95 -17.17 29.85
N GLU A 29 15.24 -16.47 28.97
CA GLU A 29 13.80 -16.21 29.12
C GLU A 29 12.99 -17.53 29.15
N ILE A 30 13.33 -18.48 28.29
CA ILE A 30 12.72 -19.83 28.28
C ILE A 30 12.98 -20.53 29.61
N LEU A 31 14.22 -20.51 30.11
CA LEU A 31 14.57 -21.11 31.40
C LEU A 31 13.86 -20.43 32.56
N GLU A 32 13.72 -19.12 32.54
CA GLU A 32 12.96 -18.38 33.55
C GLU A 32 11.46 -18.72 33.52
N GLY A 33 10.87 -18.85 32.33
CA GLY A 33 9.49 -19.31 32.15
C GLY A 33 9.30 -20.72 32.72
N ASN A 34 10.21 -21.64 32.38
CA ASN A 34 10.24 -22.99 32.94
C ASN A 34 10.39 -22.98 34.45
N ARG A 35 11.27 -22.14 35.01
CA ARG A 35 11.46 -21.95 36.45
C ARG A 35 10.15 -21.55 37.14
N ARG A 36 9.44 -20.56 36.60
CA ARG A 36 8.14 -20.07 37.12
C ARG A 36 7.08 -21.18 37.11
N GLN A 37 6.97 -21.94 36.01
CA GLN A 37 6.05 -23.08 35.92
C GLN A 37 6.43 -24.21 36.88
N LEU A 38 7.73 -24.39 37.15
CA LEU A 38 8.22 -25.45 38.01
C LEU A 38 7.92 -25.17 39.48
N GLN A 39 8.12 -23.92 39.92
CA GLN A 39 7.83 -23.46 41.28
C GLN A 39 6.35 -23.65 41.68
N ALA A 40 5.44 -23.70 40.70
CA ALA A 40 4.01 -23.86 40.92
C ALA A 40 3.51 -25.29 41.19
N LYS A 41 4.37 -26.33 41.21
CA LYS A 41 3.93 -27.71 41.56
C LYS A 41 4.81 -28.34 42.65
N GLN A 42 4.22 -29.13 43.54
CA GLN A 42 4.88 -29.78 44.68
C GLN A 42 5.95 -30.79 44.23
N ASP A 43 7.05 -30.85 44.99
CA ASP A 43 8.14 -31.86 44.95
C ASP A 43 9.10 -31.84 43.73
N LYS A 44 9.94 -30.79 43.61
CA LYS A 44 10.80 -30.56 42.42
C LYS A 44 12.17 -29.91 42.66
N GLU A 45 12.65 -29.90 43.89
CA GLU A 45 13.83 -29.14 44.32
C GLU A 45 15.08 -29.37 43.43
N THR A 46 15.33 -30.64 43.04
CA THR A 46 16.45 -31.01 42.16
C THR A 46 16.35 -30.45 40.74
N LYS A 47 15.13 -30.38 40.17
CA LYS A 47 14.92 -29.84 38.82
C LYS A 47 15.00 -28.32 38.82
N LEU A 48 14.52 -27.67 39.89
CA LEU A 48 14.61 -26.22 40.06
C LEU A 48 16.08 -25.77 40.15
N LYS A 49 16.87 -26.46 40.96
CA LYS A 49 18.30 -26.16 41.12
C LYS A 49 19.08 -26.23 39.81
N LYS A 50 18.78 -27.23 38.95
CA LYS A 50 19.39 -27.35 37.62
C LYS A 50 19.09 -26.15 36.73
N ILE A 51 17.83 -25.71 36.68
CA ILE A 51 17.43 -24.53 35.89
C ILE A 51 18.12 -23.27 36.41
N GLU A 52 18.23 -23.11 37.73
CA GLU A 52 18.92 -21.96 38.33
C GLU A 52 20.42 -21.94 38.03
N ASP A 53 21.07 -23.10 38.04
CA ASP A 53 22.49 -23.22 37.67
C ASP A 53 22.71 -22.91 36.18
N GLU A 54 21.79 -23.33 35.29
CA GLU A 54 21.82 -22.98 33.86
C GLU A 54 21.63 -21.47 33.64
N ILE A 55 20.65 -20.84 34.30
CA ILE A 55 20.45 -19.38 34.23
C ILE A 55 21.72 -18.64 34.68
N ARG A 56 22.34 -19.07 35.79
CA ARG A 56 23.60 -18.46 36.28
C ARG A 56 24.73 -18.61 35.27
N LYS A 57 24.80 -19.73 34.56
CA LYS A 57 25.79 -19.95 33.50
C LYS A 57 25.56 -18.97 32.36
N ILE A 58 24.32 -18.83 31.89
CA ILE A 58 23.96 -17.87 30.84
C ILE A 58 24.28 -16.44 31.29
N ASP A 59 23.94 -16.04 32.52
CA ASP A 59 24.29 -14.72 33.07
C ASP A 59 25.80 -14.46 33.07
N ALA A 60 26.60 -15.48 33.37
CA ALA A 60 28.06 -15.37 33.32
C ALA A 60 28.60 -15.27 31.88
N GLU A 61 27.93 -15.91 30.91
CA GLU A 61 28.26 -15.79 29.50
C GLU A 61 27.85 -14.43 28.93
N LEU A 62 26.65 -13.95 29.23
CA LEU A 62 26.15 -12.62 28.82
C LEU A 62 27.11 -11.49 29.24
N LYS A 63 27.71 -11.58 30.44
CA LYS A 63 28.72 -10.61 30.91
C LYS A 63 30.02 -10.61 30.09
N LYS A 64 30.26 -11.64 29.28
CA LYS A 64 31.46 -11.81 28.45
C LYS A 64 31.18 -11.59 26.96
N VAL A 65 29.92 -11.48 26.55
CA VAL A 65 29.56 -11.25 25.15
C VAL A 65 29.91 -9.81 24.78
N ASP A 66 30.59 -9.66 23.65
CA ASP A 66 30.81 -8.39 22.98
C ASP A 66 29.61 -8.08 22.09
N ASP A 67 28.90 -6.99 22.38
CA ASP A 67 27.63 -6.61 21.75
C ASP A 67 27.76 -6.18 20.29
N ASP A 68 28.99 -5.93 19.84
CA ASP A 68 29.24 -5.42 18.49
C ASP A 68 29.60 -6.52 17.48
N ARG A 69 29.82 -7.76 17.93
CA ARG A 69 30.20 -8.89 17.05
C ARG A 69 28.99 -9.72 16.64
N LEU A 70 28.73 -9.72 15.34
CA LEU A 70 27.71 -10.53 14.67
C LEU A 70 28.41 -11.45 13.66
N GLU A 71 29.17 -12.41 14.16
CA GLU A 71 30.09 -13.21 13.33
C GLU A 71 29.40 -13.87 12.13
N ASP A 72 28.14 -14.30 12.28
CA ASP A 72 27.39 -14.90 11.18
C ASP A 72 26.94 -13.87 10.15
N LEU A 73 26.48 -12.69 10.56
CA LEU A 73 26.12 -11.61 9.63
C LEU A 73 27.36 -11.05 8.92
N GLU A 74 28.45 -10.82 9.66
CA GLU A 74 29.69 -10.22 9.17
C GLU A 74 30.28 -10.94 7.96
N LYS A 75 30.15 -12.27 7.90
CA LYS A 75 30.55 -13.10 6.75
C LYS A 75 29.87 -12.70 5.44
N TYR A 76 28.66 -12.15 5.51
CA TYR A 76 27.86 -11.79 4.34
C TYR A 76 27.88 -10.30 4.03
N ILE A 77 28.28 -9.46 4.99
CA ILE A 77 28.30 -7.99 4.85
C ILE A 77 29.71 -7.40 4.83
N GLU A 78 30.75 -8.23 4.71
CA GLU A 78 32.14 -7.79 4.58
C GLU A 78 32.33 -6.65 3.55
N PRO A 79 31.72 -6.66 2.36
CA PRO A 79 31.81 -5.54 1.43
C PRO A 79 31.28 -4.22 2.01
N LEU A 80 30.17 -4.25 2.76
CA LEU A 80 29.61 -3.06 3.42
C LEU A 80 30.46 -2.59 4.62
N ILE A 81 31.21 -3.49 5.25
CA ILE A 81 32.14 -3.15 6.34
C ILE A 81 33.38 -2.44 5.79
N ASN A 82 33.92 -2.94 4.68
CA ASN A 82 35.21 -2.53 4.13
C ASN A 82 35.12 -1.36 3.14
N THR A 83 33.92 -0.94 2.75
CA THR A 83 33.74 0.12 1.76
C THR A 83 32.75 1.20 2.24
N ASP A 84 33.10 2.45 1.96
CA ASP A 84 32.23 3.60 2.16
C ASP A 84 31.87 4.18 0.78
N ASP A 85 30.61 4.58 0.61
CA ASP A 85 30.15 5.31 -0.57
C ASP A 85 30.38 4.64 -1.94
N VAL A 86 30.22 3.32 -1.98
CA VAL A 86 30.38 2.49 -3.18
C VAL A 86 29.04 2.08 -3.77
N PHE A 87 28.08 1.68 -2.94
CA PHE A 87 26.86 1.05 -3.42
C PHE A 87 25.76 2.08 -3.72
N THR A 88 25.16 1.95 -4.90
CA THR A 88 23.97 2.72 -5.33
C THR A 88 22.68 1.94 -5.07
N GLU A 89 22.77 0.63 -4.95
CA GLU A 89 21.63 -0.24 -4.64
C GLU A 89 22.00 -1.32 -3.61
N VAL A 90 21.13 -1.56 -2.63
CA VAL A 90 21.33 -2.55 -1.56
C VAL A 90 20.09 -3.42 -1.41
N HIS A 91 20.25 -4.75 -1.48
CA HIS A 91 19.19 -5.73 -1.24
C HIS A 91 19.49 -6.57 -0.01
N LEU A 92 18.62 -6.47 0.99
CA LEU A 92 18.68 -7.25 2.24
C LEU A 92 17.55 -8.29 2.34
N GLY A 93 16.60 -8.26 1.41
CA GLY A 93 15.35 -8.97 1.58
C GLY A 93 15.42 -10.50 1.57
N GLY A 94 14.43 -11.11 2.20
CA GLY A 94 14.29 -12.57 2.31
C GLY A 94 15.14 -13.19 3.43
N ASN A 95 15.43 -12.46 4.50
CA ASN A 95 16.21 -12.94 5.66
C ASN A 95 15.64 -12.35 6.95
N SER A 96 15.91 -12.99 8.09
CA SER A 96 15.37 -12.57 9.40
C SER A 96 16.41 -11.84 10.25
N TYR A 97 16.28 -10.51 10.36
CA TYR A 97 17.22 -9.65 11.08
C TYR A 97 16.74 -9.30 12.49
N SER A 98 17.64 -9.40 13.45
CA SER A 98 17.39 -9.00 14.82
C SER A 98 17.58 -7.48 15.01
N PRO A 99 17.11 -6.90 16.13
CA PRO A 99 17.42 -5.52 16.49
C PRO A 99 18.91 -5.16 16.40
N ASP A 100 19.80 -6.02 16.89
CA ASP A 100 21.25 -5.80 16.82
C ASP A 100 21.77 -5.85 15.38
N ALA A 101 21.29 -6.81 14.58
CA ALA A 101 21.64 -6.90 13.17
C ALA A 101 21.21 -5.64 12.40
N CYS A 102 19.99 -5.18 12.62
CA CYS A 102 19.46 -3.95 12.05
C CYS A 102 20.25 -2.71 12.48
N ARG A 103 20.63 -2.60 13.76
CA ARG A 103 21.50 -1.52 14.28
C ARG A 103 22.83 -1.49 13.54
N LYS A 104 23.49 -2.64 13.40
CA LYS A 104 24.77 -2.74 12.68
C LYS A 104 24.64 -2.36 11.21
N LEU A 105 23.63 -2.90 10.53
CA LEU A 105 23.35 -2.60 9.12
C LEU A 105 23.05 -1.11 8.92
N GLY A 106 22.18 -0.51 9.74
CA GLY A 106 21.86 0.91 9.65
C GLY A 106 23.10 1.80 9.74
N LEU A 107 24.03 1.51 10.67
CA LEU A 107 25.28 2.25 10.81
C LEU A 107 26.21 2.12 9.59
N LEU A 108 26.24 0.95 8.93
CA LEU A 108 27.04 0.73 7.72
C LEU A 108 26.40 1.39 6.49
N LEU A 109 25.08 1.26 6.33
CA LEU A 109 24.32 1.83 5.23
C LEU A 109 24.37 3.35 5.24
N ARG A 110 24.38 3.97 6.42
CA ARG A 110 24.59 5.41 6.60
C ARG A 110 25.83 5.94 5.87
N LYS A 111 26.86 5.12 5.69
CA LYS A 111 28.11 5.50 5.02
C LYS A 111 28.02 5.47 3.49
N GLN A 112 26.97 4.87 2.93
CA GLN A 112 26.77 4.77 1.48
C GLN A 112 26.05 6.04 0.98
N LYS A 113 26.80 7.13 0.75
CA LYS A 113 26.23 8.44 0.39
C LYS A 113 25.75 8.58 -1.06
N LYS A 114 25.98 7.56 -1.89
CA LYS A 114 25.46 7.37 -3.25
C LYS A 114 24.33 6.34 -3.31
N LEU A 115 23.89 5.79 -2.18
CA LEU A 115 22.80 4.83 -2.15
C LEU A 115 21.52 5.51 -2.62
N GLU A 116 20.94 4.99 -3.70
CA GLU A 116 19.74 5.50 -4.36
C GLU A 116 18.53 4.59 -4.10
N THR A 117 18.76 3.28 -4.00
CA THR A 117 17.71 2.28 -3.84
C THR A 117 18.06 1.30 -2.73
N ILE A 118 17.11 1.02 -1.84
CA ILE A 118 17.23 -0.05 -0.84
C ILE A 118 16.02 -0.96 -0.83
N ARG A 119 16.26 -2.27 -0.86
CA ARG A 119 15.26 -3.33 -0.75
C ARG A 119 15.36 -4.01 0.61
N LEU A 120 14.33 -3.76 1.41
CA LEU A 120 14.11 -4.19 2.79
C LEU A 120 12.85 -5.05 2.87
N ASP A 121 12.57 -5.83 1.82
CA ASP A 121 11.43 -6.75 1.77
C ASP A 121 11.66 -8.01 2.63
N ASP A 122 10.65 -8.51 3.35
CA ASP A 122 10.75 -9.77 4.12
C ASP A 122 11.99 -9.83 5.05
N LEU A 123 12.12 -8.86 5.98
CA LEU A 123 13.23 -8.78 6.93
C LEU A 123 12.95 -9.44 8.29
N PHE A 124 11.68 -9.69 8.60
CA PHE A 124 11.25 -10.02 9.96
C PHE A 124 10.47 -11.34 10.05
N THR A 125 10.59 -12.22 9.06
CA THR A 125 9.96 -13.54 9.11
C THR A 125 10.43 -14.34 10.33
N GLY A 126 9.47 -14.78 11.15
CA GLY A 126 9.73 -15.50 12.41
C GLY A 126 10.30 -14.63 13.54
N ARG A 127 10.24 -13.30 13.44
CA ARG A 127 10.56 -12.38 14.55
C ARG A 127 9.34 -12.14 15.43
N LEU A 128 9.58 -11.83 16.70
CA LEU A 128 8.50 -11.44 17.60
C LEU A 128 8.04 -10.03 17.24
N LEU A 129 6.72 -9.79 17.23
CA LEU A 129 6.15 -8.46 16.93
C LEU A 129 6.67 -7.34 17.85
N SER A 130 7.12 -7.68 19.06
CA SER A 130 7.74 -6.73 20.01
C SER A 130 9.17 -6.33 19.64
N GLU A 131 9.89 -7.13 18.84
CA GLU A 131 11.27 -6.85 18.41
C GLU A 131 11.30 -5.92 17.19
N ILE A 132 10.30 -6.03 16.32
CA ILE A 132 10.26 -5.38 15.01
C ILE A 132 10.35 -3.85 15.11
N PRO A 133 9.64 -3.14 16.02
CA PRO A 133 9.72 -1.68 16.09
C PRO A 133 11.15 -1.18 16.35
N THR A 134 11.85 -1.82 17.30
CA THR A 134 13.24 -1.47 17.63
C THR A 134 14.19 -1.76 16.48
N ALA A 135 14.02 -2.92 15.83
CA ALA A 135 14.83 -3.30 14.67
C ALA A 135 14.61 -2.34 13.50
N LEU A 136 13.36 -2.05 13.16
CA LEU A 136 12.99 -1.14 12.09
C LEU A 136 13.50 0.28 12.35
N TYR A 137 13.33 0.81 13.57
CA TYR A 137 13.87 2.11 13.95
C TYR A 137 15.40 2.16 13.79
N SER A 138 16.09 1.14 14.29
CA SER A 138 17.56 1.06 14.24
C SER A 138 18.11 0.96 12.81
N LEU A 139 17.32 0.38 11.90
CA LEU A 139 17.66 0.28 10.49
C LEU A 139 17.36 1.56 9.71
N LEU A 140 16.16 2.15 9.89
CA LEU A 140 15.68 3.29 9.12
C LEU A 140 16.28 4.62 9.59
N ARG A 141 16.46 4.82 10.90
CA ARG A 141 16.91 6.10 11.46
C ARG A 141 18.25 6.56 10.86
N PRO A 142 19.28 5.70 10.69
CA PRO A 142 20.53 6.10 10.05
C PRO A 142 20.40 6.45 8.56
N LEU A 143 19.38 5.93 7.86
CA LEU A 143 19.15 6.21 6.44
C LEU A 143 18.69 7.65 6.17
N LEU A 144 18.20 8.35 7.19
CA LEU A 144 17.87 9.79 7.09
C LEU A 144 19.08 10.65 6.70
N ASP A 145 20.30 10.17 6.97
CA ASP A 145 21.53 10.87 6.58
C ASP A 145 21.98 10.56 5.13
N VAL A 146 21.22 9.74 4.40
CA VAL A 146 21.51 9.29 3.03
C VAL A 146 20.58 10.03 2.07
N HIS A 147 20.97 11.25 1.73
CA HIS A 147 20.13 12.18 0.98
C HIS A 147 19.93 11.79 -0.50
N THR A 148 20.69 10.83 -1.00
CA THR A 148 20.54 10.26 -2.35
C THR A 148 19.49 9.16 -2.41
N LEU A 149 19.03 8.65 -1.27
CA LEU A 149 18.12 7.50 -1.21
C LEU A 149 16.72 7.90 -1.67
N GLN A 150 16.35 7.48 -2.87
CA GLN A 150 15.10 7.84 -3.56
C GLN A 150 14.08 6.70 -3.55
N THR A 151 14.52 5.44 -3.45
CA THR A 151 13.65 4.26 -3.47
C THR A 151 13.82 3.44 -2.21
N VAL A 152 12.71 3.18 -1.51
CA VAL A 152 12.68 2.30 -0.34
C VAL A 152 11.57 1.29 -0.53
N ASP A 153 11.93 0.01 -0.61
CA ASP A 153 11.00 -1.11 -0.59
C ASP A 153 11.00 -1.77 0.79
N LEU A 154 9.88 -1.71 1.48
CA LEU A 154 9.66 -2.27 2.81
C LEU A 154 8.58 -3.36 2.77
N SER A 155 8.33 -3.98 1.62
CA SER A 155 7.23 -4.93 1.45
C SER A 155 7.38 -6.20 2.31
N ASP A 156 6.28 -6.92 2.54
CA ASP A 156 6.28 -8.24 3.18
C ASP A 156 6.88 -8.26 4.60
N ASN A 157 6.78 -7.16 5.35
CA ASN A 157 7.14 -7.10 6.75
C ASN A 157 5.89 -7.02 7.63
N ALA A 158 5.78 -7.89 8.63
CA ALA A 158 4.65 -7.87 9.57
C ALA A 158 4.73 -6.68 10.56
N PHE A 159 4.54 -5.46 10.05
CA PHE A 159 4.63 -4.22 10.79
C PHE A 159 3.50 -4.09 11.82
N GLY A 160 2.25 -4.28 11.40
CA GLY A 160 1.11 -4.11 12.30
C GLY A 160 1.07 -2.72 12.95
N VAL A 161 0.32 -2.57 14.03
CA VAL A 161 0.14 -1.25 14.68
C VAL A 161 1.36 -0.77 15.46
N ASN A 162 2.22 -1.68 15.94
CA ASN A 162 3.33 -1.35 16.84
C ASN A 162 4.54 -0.73 16.12
N THR A 163 4.67 -0.91 14.81
CA THR A 163 5.77 -0.34 14.02
C THR A 163 5.37 0.92 13.27
N LYS A 164 4.14 1.41 13.49
CA LYS A 164 3.63 2.66 12.90
C LYS A 164 4.58 3.82 13.19
N ASP A 165 4.97 4.00 14.45
CA ASP A 165 5.75 5.16 14.89
C ASP A 165 7.10 5.28 14.16
N PRO A 166 7.99 4.25 14.14
CA PRO A 166 9.27 4.36 13.44
C PRO A 166 9.12 4.54 11.93
N LEU A 167 8.09 3.91 11.32
CA LEU A 167 7.84 4.07 9.89
C LEU A 167 7.34 5.47 9.55
N VAL A 168 6.37 5.99 10.32
CA VAL A 168 5.82 7.33 10.12
C VAL A 168 6.89 8.39 10.39
N GLU A 169 7.73 8.21 11.40
CA GLU A 169 8.87 9.09 11.67
C GLU A 169 9.82 9.13 10.45
N PHE A 170 10.22 7.97 9.94
CA PHE A 170 11.08 7.88 8.77
C PHE A 170 10.43 8.53 7.54
N LEU A 171 9.18 8.19 7.22
CA LEU A 171 8.49 8.73 6.05
C LEU A 171 8.29 10.25 6.14
N ARG A 172 8.09 10.81 7.35
CA ARG A 172 8.01 12.26 7.59
C ARG A 172 9.34 12.97 7.41
N ALA A 173 10.44 12.33 7.79
CA ALA A 173 11.77 12.94 7.79
C ALA A 173 12.57 12.70 6.50
N HIS A 174 12.31 11.59 5.78
CA HIS A 174 13.06 11.20 4.58
C HIS A 174 12.49 11.86 3.32
N LEU A 175 12.87 13.11 3.11
CA LEU A 175 12.36 13.98 2.05
C LEU A 175 12.84 13.62 0.63
N PRO A 176 14.03 13.01 0.40
CA PRO A 176 14.47 12.64 -0.95
C PRO A 176 13.66 11.53 -1.63
N LEU A 177 12.70 10.92 -0.93
CA LEU A 177 11.94 9.76 -1.40
C LEU A 177 11.09 10.09 -2.64
N ARG A 178 11.33 9.35 -3.73
CA ARG A 178 10.54 9.38 -4.98
C ARG A 178 9.64 8.16 -5.13
N HIS A 179 10.09 7.00 -4.64
CA HIS A 179 9.38 5.74 -4.80
C HIS A 179 9.22 5.03 -3.45
N LEU A 180 7.98 5.00 -2.95
CA LEU A 180 7.60 4.29 -1.75
C LEU A 180 6.92 2.97 -2.11
N ILE A 181 7.53 1.85 -1.73
CA ILE A 181 6.99 0.50 -1.94
C ILE A 181 6.79 -0.15 -0.57
N LEU A 182 5.55 -0.48 -0.26
CA LEU A 182 5.10 -0.82 1.10
C LEU A 182 3.97 -1.84 1.02
N ASN A 183 4.10 -2.89 0.21
CA ASN A 183 3.06 -3.93 0.09
C ASN A 183 3.06 -4.88 1.29
N ASN A 184 1.88 -5.38 1.66
CA ASN A 184 1.75 -6.51 2.60
C ASN A 184 2.40 -6.24 3.98
N ASN A 185 2.15 -5.05 4.56
CA ASN A 185 2.71 -4.65 5.85
C ASN A 185 1.69 -4.55 7.00
N GLY A 186 0.39 -4.73 6.74
CA GLY A 186 -0.65 -4.66 7.77
C GLY A 186 -0.74 -3.30 8.46
N LEU A 187 -0.57 -2.21 7.71
CA LEU A 187 -0.58 -0.84 8.22
C LEU A 187 -2.02 -0.36 8.45
N GLY A 188 -2.34 -0.04 9.70
CA GLY A 188 -3.59 0.63 10.07
C GLY A 188 -3.63 2.12 9.65
N PRO A 189 -4.75 2.81 9.91
CA PRO A 189 -5.20 3.92 9.09
C PRO A 189 -4.51 5.30 9.12
N GLU A 190 -3.27 5.45 9.56
CA GLU A 190 -2.71 6.80 9.76
C GLU A 190 -1.25 6.93 9.34
N ALA A 191 -1.03 7.40 8.11
CA ALA A 191 0.26 7.90 7.65
C ALA A 191 0.06 9.22 6.90
N ALA A 192 0.55 10.33 7.43
CA ALA A 192 0.61 11.61 6.72
C ALA A 192 1.82 12.44 7.15
N ARG A 193 2.41 13.14 6.16
CA ARG A 193 3.67 13.90 6.20
C ARG A 193 3.47 15.38 6.59
N SER A 194 4.43 15.95 7.31
CA SER A 194 4.82 17.39 7.26
C SER A 194 6.15 17.60 8.01
N ASN A 195 7.11 18.36 7.46
CA ASN A 195 8.19 18.98 8.23
C ASN A 195 8.69 20.28 7.53
N PRO A 196 8.76 21.43 8.23
CA PRO A 196 8.99 22.75 7.63
C PRO A 196 10.45 23.21 7.43
N GLU A 197 11.49 22.44 7.78
CA GLU A 197 12.88 22.92 7.68
C GLU A 197 13.75 22.07 6.74
N ILE A 198 13.88 22.50 5.47
CA ILE A 198 14.57 21.74 4.43
C ILE A 198 15.65 22.61 3.79
N LYS A 199 16.89 22.07 3.73
CA LYS A 199 18.10 22.76 3.23
C LYS A 199 18.58 22.27 1.87
N TYR A 200 17.82 21.41 1.20
CA TYR A 200 18.14 20.78 -0.08
C TYR A 200 16.89 20.71 -0.98
N GLU A 201 17.09 20.51 -2.27
CA GLU A 201 15.99 20.34 -3.23
C GLU A 201 15.29 19.00 -2.99
N ILE A 202 13.96 19.05 -2.85
CA ILE A 202 13.12 17.87 -2.56
C ILE A 202 12.55 17.41 -3.89
N PRO A 203 12.86 16.19 -4.36
CA PRO A 203 12.21 15.66 -5.55
C PRO A 203 10.73 15.40 -5.26
N ALA A 204 9.90 15.47 -6.30
CA ALA A 204 8.51 15.06 -6.18
C ALA A 204 8.42 13.56 -5.87
N LEU A 205 7.42 13.18 -5.07
CA LEU A 205 7.05 11.78 -4.91
C LEU A 205 6.39 11.30 -6.20
N GLU A 206 6.91 10.24 -6.81
CA GLU A 206 6.47 9.74 -8.13
C GLU A 206 5.68 8.44 -8.04
N THR A 207 5.99 7.59 -7.06
CA THR A 207 5.41 6.25 -6.95
C THR A 207 4.97 5.93 -5.52
N ILE A 208 3.72 5.47 -5.39
CA ILE A 208 3.18 4.85 -4.18
C ILE A 208 2.68 3.46 -4.54
N VAL A 209 3.27 2.43 -3.94
CA VAL A 209 2.79 1.04 -4.02
C VAL A 209 2.51 0.57 -2.60
N CYS A 210 1.25 0.39 -2.24
CA CYS A 210 0.82 0.12 -0.87
C CYS A 210 -0.40 -0.81 -0.84
N GLY A 211 -0.34 -1.95 -1.52
CA GLY A 211 -1.37 -2.98 -1.52
C GLY A 211 -1.27 -3.97 -0.35
N ARG A 212 -2.34 -4.74 -0.09
CA ARG A 212 -2.38 -5.80 0.93
C ARG A 212 -2.07 -5.33 2.36
N ASN A 213 -2.38 -4.08 2.69
CA ASN A 213 -2.12 -3.49 4.00
C ASN A 213 -3.33 -3.44 4.93
N ARG A 214 -4.51 -3.84 4.44
CA ARG A 214 -5.78 -3.64 5.16
C ARG A 214 -5.96 -2.17 5.58
N LEU A 215 -5.69 -1.27 4.64
CA LEU A 215 -5.83 0.17 4.89
C LEU A 215 -7.25 0.55 5.28
N GLU A 216 -8.25 -0.15 4.72
CA GLU A 216 -9.67 0.01 5.00
C GLU A 216 -10.16 1.47 4.82
N ALA A 217 -11.46 1.74 5.05
CA ALA A 217 -12.02 3.08 4.82
C ALA A 217 -11.50 4.14 5.81
N GLY A 218 -11.13 3.73 7.04
CA GLY A 218 -10.70 4.65 8.11
C GLY A 218 -9.43 5.44 7.78
N SER A 219 -8.61 4.95 6.85
CA SER A 219 -7.32 5.55 6.49
C SER A 219 -7.36 6.54 5.35
N MET A 220 -8.44 6.51 4.57
CA MET A 220 -8.49 7.15 3.27
C MET A 220 -8.46 8.68 3.36
N GLU A 221 -8.88 9.24 4.49
CA GLU A 221 -8.75 10.68 4.75
C GLU A 221 -7.27 11.09 4.89
N ALA A 222 -6.45 10.30 5.60
CA ALA A 222 -5.02 10.56 5.72
C ALA A 222 -4.29 10.38 4.37
N TRP A 223 -4.60 9.29 3.65
CA TRP A 223 -4.06 9.03 2.32
C TRP A 223 -4.46 10.10 1.30
N ALA A 224 -5.72 10.52 1.31
CA ALA A 224 -6.19 11.58 0.43
C ALA A 224 -5.43 12.89 0.67
N ARG A 225 -5.24 13.30 1.93
CA ARG A 225 -4.42 14.48 2.25
C ARG A 225 -2.96 14.32 1.85
N ALA A 226 -2.37 13.13 2.05
CA ALA A 226 -1.01 12.86 1.66
C ALA A 226 -0.84 12.94 0.13
N ILE A 227 -1.74 12.33 -0.64
CA ILE A 227 -1.74 12.40 -2.11
C ILE A 227 -1.99 13.83 -2.57
N LYS A 228 -2.95 14.56 -1.99
CA LYS A 228 -3.20 15.97 -2.29
C LYS A 228 -1.95 16.83 -2.11
N ALA A 229 -1.19 16.61 -1.02
CA ALA A 229 0.04 17.34 -0.75
C ALA A 229 1.19 16.99 -1.71
N ASN A 230 1.17 15.80 -2.32
CA ASN A 230 2.25 15.28 -3.16
C ASN A 230 1.80 14.99 -4.61
N GLY A 231 0.61 15.47 -5.03
CA GLY A 231 -0.01 15.02 -6.28
C GLY A 231 0.71 15.53 -7.52
N LYS A 232 1.41 16.67 -7.41
CA LYS A 232 2.27 17.19 -8.47
C LYS A 232 3.54 16.33 -8.60
N GLY A 233 3.75 15.75 -9.77
CA GLY A 233 4.84 14.80 -10.03
C GLY A 233 4.50 13.34 -9.70
N LEU A 234 3.34 13.05 -9.11
CA LEU A 234 2.92 11.69 -8.81
C LEU A 234 2.46 10.98 -10.10
N ARG A 235 3.15 9.89 -10.45
CA ARG A 235 2.94 9.15 -11.70
C ARG A 235 2.28 7.80 -11.50
N THR A 236 2.53 7.13 -10.36
CA THR A 236 2.04 5.77 -10.10
C THR A 236 1.43 5.66 -8.70
N ILE A 237 0.20 5.17 -8.64
CA ILE A 237 -0.46 4.73 -7.41
C ILE A 237 -0.99 3.31 -7.63
N ARG A 238 -0.55 2.38 -6.79
CA ARG A 238 -1.09 1.01 -6.72
C ARG A 238 -1.43 0.69 -5.26
N MET A 239 -2.72 0.58 -4.92
CA MET A 239 -3.19 0.29 -3.56
C MET A 239 -4.18 -0.88 -3.58
N LYS A 240 -3.77 -1.98 -4.22
CA LYS A 240 -4.57 -3.20 -4.42
C LYS A 240 -4.92 -3.93 -3.12
N GLN A 241 -6.02 -4.66 -3.08
CA GLN A 241 -6.34 -5.63 -2.01
C GLN A 241 -6.25 -5.02 -0.60
N ASN A 242 -6.83 -3.84 -0.40
CA ASN A 242 -6.73 -3.11 0.88
C ASN A 242 -8.03 -3.11 1.69
N GLY A 243 -9.08 -3.75 1.18
CA GLY A 243 -10.40 -3.73 1.83
C GLY A 243 -10.98 -2.33 1.94
N ILE A 244 -10.66 -1.44 0.99
CA ILE A 244 -11.19 -0.07 0.98
C ILE A 244 -12.62 -0.13 0.44
N TYR A 245 -13.59 0.06 1.32
CA TYR A 245 -15.00 0.13 0.94
C TYR A 245 -15.39 1.50 0.36
N SER A 246 -16.58 1.56 -0.25
CA SER A 246 -17.07 2.68 -1.07
C SER A 246 -16.80 4.08 -0.50
N LYS A 247 -17.12 4.33 0.77
CA LYS A 247 -16.87 5.64 1.42
C LYS A 247 -15.39 6.03 1.41
N GLY A 248 -14.50 5.06 1.64
CA GLY A 248 -13.07 5.25 1.58
C GLY A 248 -12.58 5.54 0.16
N VAL A 249 -13.09 4.78 -0.83
CA VAL A 249 -12.79 5.01 -2.25
C VAL A 249 -13.20 6.42 -2.66
N VAL A 250 -14.44 6.81 -2.40
CA VAL A 250 -14.95 8.16 -2.71
C VAL A 250 -14.07 9.25 -2.10
N LYS A 251 -13.65 9.07 -0.83
CA LYS A 251 -12.76 10.02 -0.16
C LYS A 251 -11.40 10.11 -0.85
N LEU A 252 -10.78 8.97 -1.13
CA LEU A 252 -9.49 8.89 -1.80
C LEU A 252 -9.53 9.57 -3.17
N LEU A 253 -10.56 9.28 -3.97
CA LEU A 253 -10.72 9.83 -5.32
C LEU A 253 -10.96 11.35 -5.30
N ASN A 254 -11.95 11.81 -4.53
CA ASN A 254 -12.40 13.20 -4.56
C ASN A 254 -11.51 14.18 -3.79
N THR A 255 -10.72 13.69 -2.81
CA THR A 255 -9.86 14.56 -1.98
C THR A 255 -8.38 14.34 -2.25
N GLY A 256 -7.98 13.18 -2.78
CA GLY A 256 -6.59 12.85 -3.09
C GLY A 256 -6.31 12.84 -4.59
N ILE A 257 -6.84 11.84 -5.30
CA ILE A 257 -6.49 11.53 -6.69
C ILE A 257 -6.80 12.68 -7.65
N CYS A 258 -7.86 13.45 -7.39
CA CYS A 258 -8.21 14.65 -8.16
C CYS A 258 -7.10 15.73 -8.22
N HIS A 259 -6.11 15.65 -7.32
CA HIS A 259 -4.95 16.55 -7.29
C HIS A 259 -3.68 15.96 -7.93
N ALA A 260 -3.77 14.81 -8.61
CA ALA A 260 -2.65 14.15 -9.28
C ALA A 260 -2.82 14.09 -10.83
N PRO A 261 -2.79 15.23 -11.55
CA PRO A 261 -3.06 15.27 -13.00
C PRO A 261 -1.99 14.60 -13.87
N GLU A 262 -0.81 14.35 -13.31
CA GLU A 262 0.32 13.68 -13.97
C GLU A 262 0.30 12.16 -13.79
N LEU A 263 -0.73 11.61 -13.13
CA LEU A 263 -0.85 10.19 -12.85
C LEU A 263 -0.96 9.39 -14.17
N GLU A 264 -0.05 8.43 -14.33
CA GLU A 264 0.03 7.53 -15.48
C GLU A 264 -0.51 6.14 -15.14
N VAL A 265 -0.37 5.69 -13.90
CA VAL A 265 -0.83 4.37 -13.43
C VAL A 265 -1.69 4.56 -12.18
N PHE A 266 -2.94 4.15 -12.26
CA PHE A 266 -3.86 4.10 -11.12
C PHE A 266 -4.45 2.71 -11.00
N ASP A 267 -4.15 2.02 -9.91
CA ASP A 267 -4.59 0.63 -9.69
C ASP A 267 -5.12 0.46 -8.25
N LEU A 268 -6.42 0.21 -8.14
CA LEU A 268 -7.15 -0.05 -6.90
C LEU A 268 -7.87 -1.41 -6.95
N GLU A 269 -7.33 -2.37 -7.71
CA GLU A 269 -7.82 -3.75 -7.76
C GLU A 269 -8.20 -4.31 -6.38
N ASP A 270 -9.28 -5.09 -6.33
CA ASP A 270 -9.80 -5.75 -5.11
C ASP A 270 -10.05 -4.76 -3.96
N ASN A 271 -10.81 -3.71 -4.27
CA ASN A 271 -11.41 -2.78 -3.31
C ASN A 271 -12.85 -2.51 -3.73
N THR A 272 -13.77 -2.29 -2.79
CA THR A 272 -15.20 -2.22 -3.12
C THR A 272 -15.63 -0.78 -3.44
N TYR A 273 -15.88 -0.48 -4.71
CA TYR A 273 -16.31 0.84 -5.16
C TYR A 273 -17.80 1.08 -4.87
N GLY A 274 -18.65 0.12 -5.24
CA GLY A 274 -20.09 0.31 -5.26
C GLY A 274 -20.55 1.47 -6.16
N LYS A 275 -21.81 1.89 -5.99
CA LYS A 275 -22.41 2.95 -6.80
C LYS A 275 -21.73 4.31 -6.62
N GLU A 276 -21.46 4.71 -5.38
CA GLU A 276 -20.84 6.02 -5.12
C GLU A 276 -19.38 6.07 -5.57
N GLY A 277 -18.65 4.95 -5.42
CA GLY A 277 -17.27 4.84 -5.86
C GLY A 277 -17.14 4.91 -7.38
N SER A 278 -18.02 4.25 -8.14
CA SER A 278 -18.02 4.34 -9.61
C SER A 278 -18.35 5.75 -10.12
N VAL A 279 -19.26 6.47 -9.45
CA VAL A 279 -19.53 7.89 -9.73
C VAL A 279 -18.31 8.76 -9.46
N ALA A 280 -17.63 8.56 -8.32
CA ALA A 280 -16.41 9.29 -7.98
C ALA A 280 -15.26 8.98 -8.96
N LEU A 281 -15.13 7.72 -9.40
CA LEU A 281 -14.16 7.32 -10.42
C LEU A 281 -14.44 8.02 -11.76
N ALA A 282 -15.69 8.03 -12.21
CA ALA A 282 -16.07 8.75 -13.42
C ALA A 282 -15.73 10.24 -13.31
N ALA A 283 -16.00 10.87 -12.16
CA ALA A 283 -15.72 12.29 -11.95
C ALA A 283 -14.22 12.63 -11.95
N VAL A 284 -13.36 11.76 -11.41
CA VAL A 284 -11.92 12.05 -11.31
C VAL A 284 -11.17 11.79 -12.62
N LEU A 285 -11.65 10.85 -13.46
CA LEU A 285 -10.97 10.44 -14.70
C LEU A 285 -10.78 11.59 -15.70
N SER A 286 -11.71 12.54 -15.78
CA SER A 286 -11.56 13.72 -16.64
C SER A 286 -10.39 14.62 -16.24
N GLY A 287 -9.95 14.55 -14.98
CA GLY A 287 -8.78 15.25 -14.46
C GLY A 287 -7.45 14.49 -14.61
N LEU A 288 -7.44 13.30 -15.24
CA LEU A 288 -6.26 12.44 -15.38
C LEU A 288 -5.83 12.25 -16.85
N PRO A 289 -5.42 13.33 -17.56
CA PRO A 289 -5.09 13.27 -18.99
C PRO A 289 -3.81 12.47 -19.30
N SER A 290 -3.00 12.18 -18.28
CA SER A 290 -1.77 11.40 -18.42
C SER A 290 -1.94 9.90 -18.21
N LEU A 291 -3.14 9.45 -17.85
CA LEU A 291 -3.41 8.07 -17.48
C LEU A 291 -3.13 7.10 -18.64
N ARG A 292 -2.33 6.08 -18.36
CA ARG A 292 -1.93 4.99 -19.27
C ARG A 292 -2.45 3.63 -18.81
N GLU A 293 -2.58 3.42 -17.51
CA GLU A 293 -3.11 2.18 -16.92
C GLU A 293 -4.15 2.51 -15.86
N LEU A 294 -5.36 1.98 -16.03
CA LEU A 294 -6.42 1.98 -15.03
C LEU A 294 -6.71 0.53 -14.61
N GLY A 295 -6.40 0.20 -13.37
CA GLY A 295 -6.70 -1.10 -12.75
C GLY A 295 -7.84 -0.99 -11.76
N VAL A 296 -8.95 -1.63 -12.08
CA VAL A 296 -10.14 -1.73 -11.24
C VAL A 296 -10.70 -3.15 -11.28
N ASP A 297 -9.83 -4.15 -11.38
CA ASP A 297 -10.21 -5.57 -11.29
C ASP A 297 -10.85 -5.85 -9.91
N ASP A 298 -11.87 -6.71 -9.87
CA ASP A 298 -12.57 -7.15 -8.66
C ASP A 298 -13.07 -5.99 -7.78
N CYS A 299 -13.62 -4.94 -8.41
CA CYS A 299 -13.97 -3.69 -7.73
C CYS A 299 -15.47 -3.49 -7.47
N ALA A 300 -16.31 -4.43 -7.88
CA ALA A 300 -17.78 -4.34 -7.82
C ALA A 300 -18.29 -3.02 -8.42
N LEU A 301 -17.84 -2.68 -9.64
CA LEU A 301 -18.31 -1.49 -10.35
C LEU A 301 -19.75 -1.63 -10.83
N THR A 302 -20.19 -2.85 -11.15
CA THR A 302 -21.46 -3.19 -11.81
C THR A 302 -21.57 -2.66 -13.24
N ALA A 303 -22.46 -3.26 -14.04
CA ALA A 303 -22.76 -2.78 -15.39
C ALA A 303 -23.12 -1.28 -15.40
N LYS A 304 -23.98 -0.84 -14.47
CA LYS A 304 -24.41 0.56 -14.34
C LYS A 304 -23.23 1.47 -13.97
N GLY A 305 -22.30 1.05 -13.09
CA GLY A 305 -21.14 1.86 -12.75
C GLY A 305 -20.13 1.96 -13.89
N TRP A 306 -19.88 0.86 -14.61
CA TRP A 306 -19.03 0.88 -15.80
C TRP A 306 -19.57 1.79 -16.90
N LEU A 307 -20.88 1.78 -17.19
CA LEU A 307 -21.47 2.68 -18.20
C LEU A 307 -21.20 4.16 -17.91
N ARG A 308 -21.19 4.57 -16.63
CA ARG A 308 -20.82 5.94 -16.21
C ARG A 308 -19.37 6.26 -16.52
N VAL A 309 -18.46 5.32 -16.21
CA VAL A 309 -17.03 5.45 -16.52
C VAL A 309 -16.83 5.54 -18.03
N ALA A 310 -17.45 4.64 -18.80
CA ALA A 310 -17.39 4.63 -20.26
C ALA A 310 -17.88 5.95 -20.88
N LYS A 311 -18.97 6.53 -20.34
CA LYS A 311 -19.46 7.84 -20.77
C LYS A 311 -18.42 8.95 -20.58
N VAL A 312 -17.75 9.02 -19.42
CA VAL A 312 -16.69 10.03 -19.23
C VAL A 312 -15.48 9.77 -20.13
N LEU A 313 -15.07 8.52 -20.30
CA LEU A 313 -13.98 8.17 -21.21
C LEU A 313 -14.31 8.54 -22.67
N SER A 314 -15.59 8.50 -23.06
CA SER A 314 -16.06 8.90 -24.41
C SER A 314 -15.94 10.40 -24.70
N ALA A 315 -15.73 11.24 -23.67
CA ALA A 315 -15.42 12.66 -23.86
C ALA A 315 -14.00 12.90 -24.39
N GLY A 316 -13.13 11.87 -24.41
CA GLY A 316 -11.81 11.94 -25.06
C GLY A 316 -10.69 12.58 -24.24
N GLY A 317 -10.86 12.75 -22.92
CA GLY A 317 -9.82 13.30 -22.04
C GLY A 317 -8.63 12.36 -21.80
N ASN A 318 -8.82 11.05 -21.91
CA ASN A 318 -7.83 10.02 -21.52
C ASN A 318 -7.19 9.33 -22.74
N THR A 319 -6.74 10.10 -23.73
CA THR A 319 -6.23 9.56 -25.01
C THR A 319 -4.98 8.68 -24.90
N LYS A 320 -4.25 8.77 -23.78
CA LYS A 320 -3.03 7.99 -23.50
C LYS A 320 -3.29 6.64 -22.84
N LEU A 321 -4.56 6.28 -22.56
CA LEU A 321 -4.89 5.05 -21.87
C LEU A 321 -4.57 3.84 -22.74
N GLU A 322 -3.64 3.01 -22.28
CA GLU A 322 -3.09 1.83 -22.96
C GLU A 322 -3.64 0.52 -22.39
N ILE A 323 -3.89 0.48 -21.07
CA ILE A 323 -4.31 -0.72 -20.34
C ILE A 323 -5.55 -0.41 -19.49
N LEU A 324 -6.60 -1.21 -19.67
CA LEU A 324 -7.81 -1.20 -18.85
C LEU A 324 -7.97 -2.58 -18.19
N LYS A 325 -7.98 -2.62 -16.86
CA LYS A 325 -8.26 -3.87 -16.14
C LYS A 325 -9.62 -3.78 -15.46
N LEU A 326 -10.56 -4.60 -15.94
CA LEU A 326 -11.98 -4.60 -15.59
C LEU A 326 -12.47 -6.01 -15.21
N LYS A 327 -11.59 -6.96 -14.89
CA LYS A 327 -11.96 -8.31 -14.44
C LYS A 327 -12.90 -8.23 -13.23
N GLY A 328 -13.90 -9.11 -13.09
CA GLY A 328 -14.61 -9.24 -11.81
C GLY A 328 -15.51 -8.05 -11.44
N ASN A 329 -16.20 -7.43 -12.40
CA ASN A 329 -16.96 -6.20 -12.17
C ASN A 329 -18.45 -6.27 -12.50
N GLU A 330 -18.99 -7.47 -12.77
CA GLU A 330 -20.39 -7.67 -13.15
C GLU A 330 -20.77 -6.81 -14.39
N ILE A 331 -19.84 -6.65 -15.34
CA ILE A 331 -20.09 -5.95 -16.60
C ILE A 331 -20.86 -6.88 -17.53
N ASN A 332 -22.00 -6.43 -18.07
CA ASN A 332 -22.81 -7.20 -19.00
C ASN A 332 -22.55 -6.89 -20.48
N GLY A 333 -23.24 -7.58 -21.40
CA GLY A 333 -23.09 -7.38 -22.84
C GLY A 333 -23.29 -5.92 -23.32
N LYS A 334 -24.22 -5.16 -22.69
CA LYS A 334 -24.39 -3.72 -22.95
C LYS A 334 -23.12 -2.94 -22.56
N GLY A 335 -22.53 -3.25 -21.41
CA GLY A 335 -21.27 -2.67 -20.94
C GLY A 335 -20.08 -2.97 -21.85
N VAL A 336 -19.98 -4.18 -22.41
CA VAL A 336 -18.98 -4.52 -23.43
C VAL A 336 -19.20 -3.70 -24.70
N GLY A 337 -20.45 -3.50 -25.13
CA GLY A 337 -20.78 -2.62 -26.25
C GLY A 337 -20.29 -1.17 -26.04
N ALA A 338 -20.47 -0.63 -24.84
CA ALA A 338 -19.95 0.68 -24.45
C ALA A 338 -18.40 0.73 -24.53
N LEU A 339 -17.73 -0.32 -24.08
CA LEU A 339 -16.27 -0.45 -24.16
C LEU A 339 -15.78 -0.44 -25.62
N VAL A 340 -16.45 -1.17 -26.53
CA VAL A 340 -16.13 -1.16 -27.96
C VAL A 340 -16.28 0.25 -28.55
N HIS A 341 -17.39 0.94 -28.20
CA HIS A 341 -17.63 2.29 -28.66
C HIS A 341 -16.51 3.23 -28.23
N VAL A 342 -16.20 3.30 -26.93
CA VAL A 342 -15.19 4.22 -26.39
C VAL A 342 -13.77 3.87 -26.84
N ALA A 343 -13.44 2.57 -26.96
CA ALA A 343 -12.17 2.12 -27.51
C ALA A 343 -11.98 2.62 -28.94
N LYS A 344 -13.04 2.61 -29.75
CA LYS A 344 -13.01 3.06 -31.15
C LYS A 344 -12.94 4.58 -31.29
N THR A 345 -13.70 5.33 -30.49
CA THR A 345 -13.88 6.79 -30.67
C THR A 345 -12.88 7.61 -29.89
N SER A 346 -12.49 7.19 -28.68
CA SER A 346 -11.91 8.09 -27.68
C SER A 346 -10.63 7.58 -27.03
N LEU A 347 -10.34 6.28 -27.11
CA LEU A 347 -9.11 5.68 -26.58
C LEU A 347 -8.21 5.17 -27.72
N PRO A 348 -7.52 6.05 -28.47
CA PRO A 348 -6.70 5.64 -29.60
C PRO A 348 -5.49 4.80 -29.20
N ALA A 349 -5.01 4.93 -27.95
CA ALA A 349 -3.85 4.24 -27.43
C ALA A 349 -4.16 2.87 -26.79
N ILE A 350 -5.43 2.46 -26.63
CA ILE A 350 -5.75 1.21 -25.92
C ILE A 350 -5.14 0.00 -26.64
N LYS A 351 -4.41 -0.82 -25.88
CA LYS A 351 -3.70 -2.02 -26.33
C LYS A 351 -4.28 -3.29 -25.70
N LYS A 352 -4.48 -3.27 -24.38
CA LYS A 352 -4.87 -4.43 -23.59
C LYS A 352 -6.08 -4.14 -22.71
N VAL A 353 -7.05 -5.05 -22.70
CA VAL A 353 -8.21 -4.98 -21.81
C VAL A 353 -8.41 -6.32 -21.11
N PHE A 354 -8.61 -6.29 -19.80
CA PHE A 354 -8.95 -7.48 -19.01
C PHE A 354 -10.46 -7.45 -18.69
N LEU A 355 -11.17 -8.51 -19.07
CA LEU A 355 -12.64 -8.61 -18.98
C LEU A 355 -13.12 -9.94 -18.41
N ASN A 356 -12.24 -10.88 -18.05
CA ASN A 356 -12.68 -12.15 -17.46
C ASN A 356 -13.53 -11.94 -16.19
N ALA A 357 -14.24 -12.96 -15.71
CA ALA A 357 -15.09 -12.86 -14.52
C ALA A 357 -16.12 -11.71 -14.58
N ASN A 358 -16.76 -11.52 -15.72
CA ASN A 358 -17.85 -10.56 -15.90
C ASN A 358 -19.10 -11.28 -16.42
N ALA A 359 -20.23 -10.57 -16.38
CA ALA A 359 -21.57 -11.12 -16.62
C ALA A 359 -21.97 -11.07 -18.10
N PHE A 360 -21.21 -11.70 -19.01
CA PHE A 360 -21.53 -11.76 -20.44
C PHE A 360 -21.10 -13.09 -21.06
N ASP A 361 -21.72 -13.48 -22.17
CA ASP A 361 -21.38 -14.72 -22.87
C ASP A 361 -20.09 -14.60 -23.71
N GLU A 362 -19.30 -15.67 -23.80
CA GLU A 362 -18.04 -15.70 -24.59
C GLU A 362 -18.25 -15.38 -26.08
N ASP A 363 -19.42 -15.74 -26.62
CA ASP A 363 -19.83 -15.52 -28.01
C ASP A 363 -20.52 -14.17 -28.25
N ASN A 364 -20.51 -13.27 -27.26
CA ASN A 364 -21.02 -11.91 -27.40
C ASN A 364 -20.34 -11.18 -28.60
N GLU A 365 -21.15 -10.68 -29.54
CA GLU A 365 -20.65 -10.03 -30.75
C GLU A 365 -19.70 -8.84 -30.47
N ASN A 366 -19.89 -8.13 -29.36
CA ASN A 366 -19.06 -6.99 -28.99
C ASN A 366 -17.65 -7.43 -28.58
N ILE A 367 -17.49 -8.61 -27.97
CA ILE A 367 -16.16 -9.18 -27.69
C ILE A 367 -15.41 -9.44 -28.99
N MET A 368 -16.06 -10.05 -29.99
CA MET A 368 -15.44 -10.28 -31.30
C MET A 368 -15.02 -8.96 -31.97
N ARG A 369 -15.86 -7.92 -31.87
CA ARG A 369 -15.56 -6.56 -32.38
C ARG A 369 -14.37 -5.93 -31.66
N LEU A 370 -14.28 -6.09 -30.34
CA LEU A 370 -13.16 -5.58 -29.54
C LEU A 370 -11.85 -6.31 -29.88
N GLN A 371 -11.86 -7.63 -29.94
CA GLN A 371 -10.70 -8.45 -30.31
C GLN A 371 -10.17 -8.06 -31.68
N GLU A 372 -11.05 -7.92 -32.69
CA GLU A 372 -10.65 -7.53 -34.03
C GLU A 372 -10.09 -6.09 -34.07
N LEU A 373 -10.68 -5.16 -33.30
CA LEU A 373 -10.15 -3.80 -33.17
C LEU A 373 -8.72 -3.81 -32.62
N LEU A 374 -8.47 -4.52 -31.51
CA LEU A 374 -7.16 -4.59 -30.88
C LEU A 374 -6.15 -5.32 -31.77
N LYS A 375 -6.56 -6.41 -32.44
CA LYS A 375 -5.73 -7.14 -33.41
C LYS A 375 -5.28 -6.25 -34.57
N ARG A 376 -6.21 -5.46 -35.15
CA ARG A 376 -5.88 -4.48 -36.20
C ARG A 376 -4.89 -3.43 -35.72
N ARG A 377 -5.04 -2.94 -34.47
CA ARG A 377 -4.11 -1.97 -33.90
C ARG A 377 -2.75 -2.58 -33.60
N LYS A 378 -2.69 -3.81 -33.06
CA LYS A 378 -1.44 -4.57 -32.87
C LYS A 378 -0.68 -4.71 -34.18
N ALA A 379 -1.36 -5.11 -35.26
CA ALA A 379 -0.73 -5.24 -36.57
C ALA A 379 -0.14 -3.92 -37.11
N ARG A 380 -0.74 -2.77 -36.75
CA ARG A 380 -0.32 -1.45 -37.21
C ARG A 380 0.74 -0.80 -36.32
N PHE A 381 0.68 -1.00 -35.00
CA PHE A 381 1.48 -0.25 -34.03
C PHE A 381 2.35 -1.13 -33.13
N GLY A 382 2.00 -2.40 -32.92
CA GLY A 382 2.62 -3.28 -31.93
C GLY A 382 3.87 -4.03 -32.40
N LYS A 383 4.53 -3.61 -33.49
CA LYS A 383 5.67 -4.34 -34.07
C LYS A 383 6.86 -4.49 -33.08
N ASN A 384 7.00 -3.55 -32.16
CA ASN A 384 8.09 -3.52 -31.17
C ASN A 384 7.60 -3.85 -29.75
N ASP A 385 6.32 -4.17 -29.59
CA ASP A 385 5.75 -4.47 -28.29
C ASP A 385 5.92 -5.98 -27.99
N GLU A 386 5.88 -6.33 -26.70
CA GLU A 386 5.89 -7.71 -26.25
C GLU A 386 4.66 -8.48 -26.77
N GLU A 387 4.77 -9.81 -26.89
CA GLU A 387 3.74 -10.63 -27.54
C GLU A 387 2.37 -10.51 -26.86
N ASP A 388 2.36 -10.38 -25.53
CA ASP A 388 1.18 -10.30 -24.67
C ASP A 388 0.75 -8.86 -24.34
N ALA A 389 1.42 -7.84 -24.86
CA ALA A 389 1.12 -6.43 -24.59
C ALA A 389 -0.22 -5.95 -25.21
N TRP A 390 -0.87 -6.79 -26.01
CA TRP A 390 -2.07 -6.47 -26.77
C TRP A 390 -3.13 -7.55 -26.66
N GLY A 391 -4.40 -7.14 -26.74
CA GLY A 391 -5.53 -8.04 -26.84
C GLY A 391 -6.36 -8.10 -25.57
N LEU A 392 -7.08 -9.21 -25.41
CA LEU A 392 -7.86 -9.52 -24.23
C LEU A 392 -7.15 -10.56 -23.38
N ASP A 393 -7.54 -10.67 -22.11
CA ASP A 393 -7.22 -11.80 -21.26
C ASP A 393 -7.97 -13.07 -21.68
N GLU A 394 -7.66 -14.19 -21.01
CA GLU A 394 -8.35 -15.46 -21.18
C GLU A 394 -9.76 -15.30 -20.59
N LEU A 395 -10.81 -15.54 -21.38
CA LEU A 395 -12.22 -15.34 -21.01
C LEU A 395 -12.87 -16.69 -20.65
N ASP A 396 -12.37 -17.36 -19.61
CA ASP A 396 -12.76 -18.73 -19.22
C ASP A 396 -13.57 -18.79 -17.90
N GLU A 397 -13.69 -17.67 -17.18
CA GLU A 397 -14.40 -17.55 -15.90
C GLU A 397 -15.62 -16.61 -16.02
N LEU A 398 -16.34 -16.61 -17.15
CA LEU A 398 -17.49 -15.71 -17.33
C LEU A 398 -18.73 -16.15 -16.54
N GLU A 399 -19.45 -15.17 -16.01
CA GLU A 399 -20.75 -15.36 -15.37
C GLU A 399 -21.84 -15.18 -16.44
N GLY A 400 -22.84 -16.06 -16.48
CA GLY A 400 -23.95 -15.91 -17.42
C GLY A 400 -24.77 -14.65 -17.11
N GLU A 401 -25.40 -14.05 -18.12
CA GLU A 401 -26.30 -12.90 -17.92
C GLU A 401 -27.50 -13.35 -17.06
N GLU A 402 -27.57 -12.90 -15.80
CA GLU A 402 -28.79 -13.05 -14.99
C GLU A 402 -29.84 -12.02 -15.46
N GLU A 403 -31.12 -12.42 -15.56
CA GLU A 403 -32.24 -11.53 -15.88
C GLU A 403 -32.45 -10.52 -14.74
N GLU A 404 -31.78 -9.36 -14.79
CA GLU A 404 -32.07 -8.24 -13.88
C GLU A 404 -33.47 -7.66 -14.17
N GLU A 405 -34.30 -7.48 -13.14
CA GLU A 405 -35.58 -6.79 -13.24
C GLU A 405 -35.36 -5.37 -13.79
N GLU A 406 -36.12 -5.00 -14.84
CA GLU A 406 -36.08 -3.70 -15.52
C GLU A 406 -36.42 -2.54 -14.57
N GLU A 407 -35.45 -2.07 -13.77
CA GLU A 407 -35.53 -0.76 -13.14
C GLU A 407 -35.32 0.31 -14.22
N GLU A 408 -36.34 1.15 -14.45
CA GLU A 408 -36.40 2.28 -15.40
C GLU A 408 -35.03 2.69 -15.98
N GLU A 409 -34.68 2.09 -17.12
CA GLU A 409 -33.46 2.39 -17.85
C GLU A 409 -33.59 3.79 -18.48
N GLU A 410 -32.76 4.76 -18.06
CA GLU A 410 -32.43 5.87 -18.96
C GLU A 410 -31.78 5.23 -20.20
N GLU A 411 -32.43 5.29 -21.37
CA GLU A 411 -31.84 4.83 -22.62
C GLU A 411 -30.50 5.54 -22.85
N TRP A 412 -29.39 4.79 -22.75
CA TRP A 412 -28.04 5.31 -22.96
C TRP A 412 -27.79 5.50 -24.46
N GLU A 413 -28.30 6.60 -25.03
CA GLU A 413 -28.01 6.99 -26.40
C GLU A 413 -26.65 7.70 -26.52
N TRP A 414 -25.68 7.00 -27.09
CA TRP A 414 -24.31 7.47 -27.33
C TRP A 414 -24.21 8.64 -28.32
N GLU A 415 -25.28 9.00 -29.02
CA GLU A 415 -25.29 10.07 -30.05
C GLU A 415 -25.47 11.49 -29.49
N SER A 416 -25.83 11.66 -28.21
CA SER A 416 -26.15 12.98 -27.62
C SER A 416 -24.98 13.70 -26.90
N VAL A 417 -23.82 13.05 -26.73
CA VAL A 417 -22.80 13.47 -25.74
C VAL A 417 -21.80 14.53 -26.26
N ALA A 418 -22.02 15.09 -27.45
CA ALA A 418 -21.05 16.01 -28.06
C ALA A 418 -21.07 17.46 -27.51
N THR A 419 -21.98 17.85 -26.59
CA THR A 419 -22.13 19.29 -26.26
C THR A 419 -22.16 19.75 -24.79
N ASP A 420 -22.27 18.93 -23.75
CA ASP A 420 -22.60 19.49 -22.41
C ASP A 420 -21.89 18.86 -21.18
N THR A 421 -20.55 18.82 -21.14
CA THR A 421 -19.85 18.52 -19.88
C THR A 421 -18.58 19.35 -19.66
N GLU A 422 -18.75 20.65 -19.38
CA GLU A 422 -17.81 21.39 -18.52
C GLU A 422 -18.14 21.06 -17.05
N ILE A 423 -17.58 19.96 -16.53
CA ILE A 423 -17.55 19.72 -15.09
C ILE A 423 -16.27 20.36 -14.55
N ASP A 424 -16.40 21.60 -14.08
CA ASP A 424 -15.32 22.29 -13.37
C ASP A 424 -15.13 21.67 -11.96
N ILE A 425 -14.14 20.79 -11.86
CA ILE A 425 -13.76 20.08 -10.64
C ILE A 425 -13.09 21.04 -9.63
N GLN A 426 -12.52 22.17 -10.09
CA GLN A 426 -11.85 23.14 -9.20
C GLN A 426 -12.86 23.93 -8.37
N ALA A 427 -14.02 24.29 -8.92
CA ALA A 427 -15.03 25.07 -8.20
C ALA A 427 -15.78 24.27 -7.11
N LYS A 428 -15.94 22.94 -7.24
CA LYS A 428 -16.64 22.11 -6.24
C LYS A 428 -15.77 21.67 -5.05
N ALA A 429 -14.44 21.66 -5.20
CA ALA A 429 -13.53 21.34 -4.10
C ALA A 429 -13.40 22.48 -3.06
N GLU A 430 -13.70 23.72 -3.46
CA GLU A 430 -13.64 24.91 -2.59
C GLU A 430 -14.96 25.21 -1.86
N HIS A 431 -16.06 24.53 -2.20
CA HIS A 431 -17.36 24.72 -1.56
C HIS A 431 -17.82 23.47 -0.80
N ILE A 432 -17.02 23.06 0.18
CA ILE A 432 -17.49 22.26 1.31
C ILE A 432 -17.97 23.27 2.35
N PRO A 433 -19.25 23.26 2.78
CA PRO A 433 -19.70 24.15 3.83
C PRO A 433 -18.85 23.92 5.08
N THR A 434 -18.36 25.01 5.64
CA THR A 434 -17.66 25.15 6.93
C THR A 434 -18.53 24.76 8.13
N GLU A 435 -19.34 23.70 8.02
CA GLU A 435 -20.08 23.11 9.13
C GLU A 435 -19.25 22.09 9.92
N ALA A 436 -18.16 21.56 9.31
CA ALA A 436 -17.20 20.72 10.03
C ALA A 436 -16.30 21.54 10.99
N ASP A 437 -15.96 22.79 10.64
CA ASP A 437 -15.10 23.65 11.46
C ASP A 437 -15.86 24.35 12.62
N VAL A 438 -17.19 24.38 12.57
CA VAL A 438 -18.02 24.91 13.67
C VAL A 438 -18.33 23.82 14.72
N ALA A 439 -18.21 22.55 14.36
CA ALA A 439 -18.35 21.43 15.29
C ALA A 439 -17.11 21.22 16.19
N GLU A 440 -15.92 21.71 15.80
CA GLU A 440 -14.69 21.60 16.60
C GLU A 440 -14.51 22.70 17.66
N ASN A 441 -15.35 23.74 17.67
CA ASN A 441 -15.27 24.84 18.66
C ASN A 441 -16.49 24.98 19.59
N GLN A 442 -17.39 24.00 19.61
CA GLN A 442 -18.35 23.90 20.71
C GLN A 442 -17.71 23.17 21.88
N SER A 443 -17.42 23.92 22.95
CA SER A 443 -17.07 23.35 24.25
C SER A 443 -18.12 22.32 24.66
N VAL A 444 -17.74 21.04 24.70
CA VAL A 444 -18.59 19.96 25.21
C VAL A 444 -18.85 20.25 26.69
N VAL A 445 -20.04 20.78 26.98
CA VAL A 445 -20.59 20.79 28.34
C VAL A 445 -20.77 19.33 28.72
N GLN A 446 -20.08 18.90 29.78
CA GLN A 446 -20.23 17.58 30.37
C GLN A 446 -21.68 17.42 30.84
N ASN A 447 -22.51 16.76 30.02
CA ASN A 447 -23.75 16.17 30.50
C ASN A 447 -23.37 14.93 31.30
N VAL A 448 -23.13 15.15 32.58
CA VAL A 448 -23.07 14.10 33.60
C VAL A 448 -24.40 13.36 33.55
N ASP A 449 -24.32 12.08 33.18
CA ASP A 449 -25.43 11.18 33.03
C ASP A 449 -26.11 10.96 34.38
N LYS A 450 -27.22 11.67 34.62
CA LYS A 450 -28.02 11.59 35.85
C LYS A 450 -28.67 10.21 36.07
N THR A 451 -28.48 9.25 35.17
CA THR A 451 -28.98 7.88 35.33
C THR A 451 -27.98 6.93 36.01
N VAL A 452 -26.70 7.30 36.10
CA VAL A 452 -25.66 6.46 36.72
C VAL A 452 -25.54 6.70 38.23
N ASP A 453 -25.85 7.91 38.70
CA ASP A 453 -25.86 8.24 40.14
C ASP A 453 -27.13 7.75 40.86
N GLU A 454 -28.26 7.61 40.15
CA GLU A 454 -29.51 7.07 40.72
C GLU A 454 -29.47 5.54 40.99
N LEU A 455 -28.57 4.82 40.29
CA LEU A 455 -28.33 3.39 40.51
C LEU A 455 -27.42 3.12 41.73
N GLY A 456 -26.56 4.08 42.09
CA GLY A 456 -25.68 4.01 43.26
C GLY A 456 -26.39 4.26 44.59
N GLU A 457 -27.44 5.08 44.61
CA GLU A 457 -28.23 5.34 45.83
C GLU A 457 -29.29 4.26 46.12
N LYS A 458 -29.83 3.59 45.08
CA LYS A 458 -30.78 2.48 45.27
C LYS A 458 -30.14 1.20 45.83
N LEU A 459 -28.82 1.06 45.78
CA LEU A 459 -28.08 -0.06 46.37
C LEU A 459 -27.61 0.18 47.81
N LYS A 460 -27.84 1.38 48.38
CA LYS A 460 -27.51 1.72 49.78
C LYS A 460 -28.69 1.64 50.76
N SER A 461 -29.90 1.29 50.28
CA SER A 461 -31.11 1.24 51.13
C SER A 461 -31.68 -0.16 51.40
N THR A 462 -30.98 -1.23 51.01
CA THR A 462 -31.37 -2.59 51.40
C THR A 462 -30.41 -3.13 52.46
N THR A 463 -30.67 -2.78 53.72
CA THR A 463 -30.08 -3.44 54.89
C THR A 463 -31.14 -4.32 55.53
N ILE A 464 -31.01 -5.65 55.39
CA ILE A 464 -31.10 -6.63 56.48
C ILE A 464 -30.05 -7.69 56.19
#